data_AF-A0A9D5CG96-F1
#
_entry.id   AF-A0A9D5CG96-F1
#
_cell.length_a   1.000
_cell.length_b   1.000
_cell.length_c   1.000
_cell.angle_alpha   90.00
_cell.angle_beta   90.00
_cell.angle_gamma   90.00
#
_symmetry.space_group_name_H-M   'P 1'
#
loop_
_entity.id
_entity.type
_entity.pdbx_description
1 polymer ?
#
loop_
_entity_poly.entity_id
_entity_poly.type
_entity_poly.pdbx_seq_one_letter_code
_entity_poly.pdbx_strand_id
1 'polypeptide(L)'
;MVHLTIHLVWEAKLAGPVQFRWMYPIERYLRRLKSYVRNKARPEGSIAEAYIVQECMHFCSRYLHETETRLNRVQRNYEESGDDHSHSGLQVFSRAGKPLLGKKYEELTLTEWAQARMYVLENCDEIRMFVE
;
A
#
# COMPACT_ATOMS: atom_id res chain seq x y z
N MET A 1 16.15 -0.67 7.14
CA MET A 1 15.76 -1.99 7.68
C MET A 1 15.03 -2.76 6.59
N VAL A 2 15.52 -3.94 6.22
CA VAL A 2 14.84 -4.85 5.28
C VAL A 2 14.15 -5.91 6.15
N HIS A 3 12.86 -5.77 6.40
CA HIS A 3 12.09 -6.83 7.06
C HIS A 3 11.50 -7.72 5.98
N LEU A 4 11.98 -8.96 5.90
CA LEU A 4 11.32 -10.01 5.13
C LEU A 4 9.92 -10.24 5.73
N THR A 5 8.91 -10.43 4.90
CA THR A 5 7.50 -10.59 5.29
C THR A 5 7.28 -11.70 6.32
N ILE A 6 8.19 -12.68 6.37
CA ILE A 6 8.18 -13.81 7.29
C ILE A 6 8.41 -13.37 8.75
N HIS A 7 9.26 -12.36 8.98
CA HIS A 7 9.58 -11.88 10.33
C HIS A 7 8.49 -11.00 10.94
N LEU A 8 7.66 -10.39 10.11
CA LEU A 8 6.57 -9.49 10.53
C LEU A 8 5.56 -10.18 11.45
N VAL A 9 5.20 -11.43 11.15
CA VAL A 9 4.21 -12.20 11.94
C VAL A 9 4.77 -12.54 13.32
N TRP A 10 6.04 -12.93 13.38
CA TRP A 10 6.69 -13.30 14.64
C TRP A 10 6.97 -12.07 15.53
N GLU A 11 7.43 -10.98 14.93
CA GLU A 11 7.61 -9.70 15.62
C GLU A 11 6.29 -9.14 16.16
N ALA A 12 5.20 -9.24 15.40
CA ALA A 12 3.86 -8.83 15.84
C ALA A 12 3.34 -9.71 16.99
N LYS A 13 3.62 -11.02 16.96
CA LYS A 13 3.24 -11.96 18.04
C LYS A 13 3.95 -11.65 19.35
N LEU A 14 5.25 -11.33 19.33
CA LEU A 14 5.99 -11.03 20.57
C LEU A 14 5.71 -9.65 21.15
N ALA A 15 5.60 -8.64 20.28
CA ALA A 15 5.64 -7.26 20.74
C ALA A 15 4.37 -6.46 20.46
N GLY A 16 3.33 -7.13 19.96
CA GLY A 16 2.06 -6.50 19.62
C GLY A 16 2.14 -5.65 18.35
N PRO A 17 1.20 -4.70 18.18
CA PRO A 17 1.06 -3.92 16.96
C PRO A 17 2.36 -3.22 16.56
N VAL A 18 2.85 -3.58 15.38
CA VAL A 18 4.12 -3.15 14.78
C VAL A 18 4.26 -1.63 14.63
N GLN A 19 3.13 -0.91 14.64
CA GLN A 19 3.02 0.53 14.36
C GLN A 19 3.94 1.45 15.19
N PHE A 20 4.26 1.10 16.44
CA PHE A 20 5.12 1.94 17.30
C PHE A 20 6.60 1.50 17.35
N ARG A 21 6.93 0.34 16.77
CA ARG A 21 8.31 -0.20 16.78
C ARG A 21 9.05 0.07 15.47
N TRP A 22 8.34 0.45 14.43
CA TRP A 22 8.94 0.77 13.15
C TRP A 22 9.53 2.17 13.16
N MET A 23 10.81 2.27 12.79
CA MET A 23 11.46 3.55 12.50
C MET A 23 10.93 4.19 11.21
N TYR A 24 10.31 3.40 10.33
CA TYR A 24 9.89 3.84 9.00
C TYR A 24 9.02 5.12 8.99
N PRO A 25 7.99 5.29 9.85
CA PRO A 25 7.23 6.54 9.92
C PRO A 25 8.09 7.74 10.33
N ILE A 26 9.01 7.55 11.29
CA ILE A 26 9.93 8.59 11.78
C ILE A 26 10.91 8.98 10.68
N GLU A 27 11.54 8.01 10.02
CA GLU A 27 12.47 8.24 8.90
C GLU A 27 11.78 8.98 7.75
N ARG A 28 10.53 8.61 7.42
CA ARG A 28 9.75 9.26 6.36
C ARG A 28 9.41 10.71 6.72
N TYR A 29 9.12 10.97 8.00
CA TYR A 29 8.89 12.33 8.50
C TYR A 29 10.18 13.16 8.44
N LEU A 30 11.30 12.63 8.92
CA LEU A 30 12.60 13.31 8.86
C LEU A 30 13.04 13.59 7.41
N ARG A 31 12.78 12.66 6.48
CA ARG A 31 13.01 12.89 5.04
C ARG A 31 12.22 14.08 4.52
N ARG A 32 10.96 14.25 4.95
CA ARG A 32 10.14 15.41 4.58
C ARG A 32 10.71 16.70 5.17
N LEU A 33 11.07 16.71 6.45
CA LEU A 33 11.67 17.89 7.08
C LEU A 33 13.00 18.29 6.42
N LYS A 34 13.84 17.32 6.04
CA LYS A 34 15.06 17.59 5.27
C LYS A 34 14.78 18.32 3.95
N SER A 35 13.66 18.02 3.29
CA SER A 35 13.26 18.72 2.06
C SER A 35 12.82 20.18 2.27
N TYR A 36 12.56 20.59 3.53
CA TYR A 36 12.16 21.95 3.88
C TYR A 36 13.35 22.88 4.14
N VAL A 37 14.54 22.32 4.34
CA VAL A 37 15.77 23.09 4.55
C VAL A 37 16.25 23.68 3.22
N ARG A 38 15.71 24.86 2.86
CA ARG A 38 16.17 25.68 1.73
C ARG A 38 17.33 26.58 2.13
N ASN A 39 17.33 27.10 3.35
CA ASN A 39 18.43 27.87 3.92
C ASN A 39 19.23 27.03 4.93
N LYS A 40 20.42 26.57 4.51
CA LYS A 40 21.31 25.76 5.36
C LYS A 40 21.95 26.53 6.53
N ALA A 41 22.01 27.86 6.45
CA ALA A 41 22.55 28.69 7.55
C ALA A 41 21.55 28.82 8.72
N ARG A 42 20.25 28.58 8.48
CA ARG A 42 19.18 28.64 9.49
C ARG A 42 18.15 27.52 9.23
N PRO A 43 18.52 26.25 9.47
CA PRO A 43 17.69 25.12 9.07
C PRO A 43 16.35 25.06 9.81
N GLU A 44 16.30 25.41 11.10
CA GLU A 44 15.08 25.40 11.90
C GLU A 44 14.08 26.45 11.39
N GLY A 45 14.56 27.66 11.10
CA GLY A 45 13.74 28.73 10.53
C GLY A 45 13.19 28.35 9.15
N SER A 46 14.04 27.75 8.30
CA SER A 46 13.62 27.27 6.98
C SER A 46 12.56 26.18 7.07
N ILE A 47 12.65 25.28 8.06
CA ILE A 47 11.65 24.23 8.29
C ILE A 47 10.33 24.85 8.76
N ALA A 48 10.38 25.77 9.73
CA ALA A 48 9.19 26.42 10.27
C ALA A 48 8.43 27.21 9.20
N GLU A 49 9.14 27.98 8.38
CA GLU A 49 8.54 28.74 7.27
C GLU A 49 7.88 27.81 6.25
N ALA A 50 8.59 26.78 5.78
CA ALA A 50 8.05 25.83 4.82
C ALA A 50 6.83 25.06 5.38
N TYR A 51 6.83 24.75 6.67
CA TYR A 51 5.71 24.11 7.35
C TYR A 51 4.47 25.02 7.34
N ILE A 52 4.63 26.30 7.71
CA ILE A 52 3.53 27.28 7.66
C ILE A 52 2.95 27.39 6.24
N VAL A 53 3.82 27.52 5.23
CA VAL A 53 3.38 27.58 3.83
C VAL A 53 2.61 26.31 3.44
N GLN A 54 3.10 25.14 3.84
CA GLN A 54 2.42 23.87 3.55
C GLN A 54 1.04 23.79 4.19
N GLU A 55 0.90 24.22 5.45
CA GLU A 55 -0.39 24.23 6.16
C GLU A 55 -1.37 25.23 5.53
N CYS A 56 -0.90 26.44 5.16
CA CYS A 56 -1.71 27.40 4.42
C CYS A 56 -2.20 26.83 3.08
N MET A 57 -1.31 26.18 2.31
CA MET A 57 -1.70 25.53 1.05
C MET A 57 -2.68 24.39 1.27
N HIS A 58 -2.51 23.60 2.34
CA HIS A 58 -3.45 22.54 2.71
C HIS A 58 -4.82 23.11 3.08
N PHE A 59 -4.87 24.24 3.79
CA PHE A 59 -6.11 24.92 4.10
C PHE A 59 -6.79 25.43 2.83
N CYS A 60 -6.08 26.17 1.97
CA CYS A 60 -6.61 26.67 0.70
C CYS A 60 -7.12 25.54 -0.20
N SER A 61 -6.44 24.38 -0.20
CA SER A 61 -6.83 23.22 -1.01
C SER A 61 -8.25 22.71 -0.76
N ARG A 62 -8.80 22.95 0.44
CA ARG A 62 -10.17 22.55 0.78
C ARG A 62 -11.23 23.36 0.04
N TYR A 63 -10.88 24.54 -0.45
CA TYR A 63 -11.78 25.46 -1.15
C TYR A 63 -11.58 25.43 -2.67
N LEU A 64 -10.55 24.74 -3.17
CA LEU A 64 -10.24 24.63 -4.60
C LEU A 64 -10.78 23.31 -5.16
N HIS A 65 -12.06 23.28 -5.50
CA HIS A 65 -12.76 22.05 -5.92
C HIS A 65 -12.32 21.50 -7.29
N GLU A 66 -11.87 22.36 -8.20
CA GLU A 66 -11.55 21.98 -9.59
C GLU A 66 -10.05 21.72 -9.83
N THR A 67 -9.23 21.81 -8.78
CA THR A 67 -7.78 21.61 -8.89
C THR A 67 -7.35 20.32 -8.23
N GLU A 68 -6.40 19.61 -8.85
CA GLU A 68 -5.72 18.51 -8.17
C GLU A 68 -4.86 19.03 -7.02
N THR A 69 -5.11 18.51 -5.83
CA THR A 69 -4.46 18.82 -4.57
C THR A 69 -3.92 17.53 -3.96
N ARG A 70 -3.08 17.66 -2.93
CA ARG A 70 -2.53 16.48 -2.24
C ARG A 70 -3.60 15.61 -1.55
N LEU A 71 -4.81 16.15 -1.36
CA LEU A 71 -5.92 15.47 -0.67
C LEU A 71 -6.84 14.70 -1.60
N ASN A 72 -7.17 15.29 -2.75
CA ASN A 72 -8.05 14.66 -3.74
C ASN A 72 -7.28 13.82 -4.76
N ARG A 73 -5.95 13.98 -4.85
CA ARG A 73 -5.13 13.21 -5.79
C ARG A 73 -5.24 11.72 -5.48
N VAL A 74 -5.67 11.01 -6.50
CA VAL A 74 -5.72 9.56 -6.60
C VAL A 74 -4.39 8.94 -6.12
N GLN A 75 -4.45 8.00 -5.17
CA GLN A 75 -3.24 7.37 -4.63
C GLN A 75 -2.45 6.68 -5.75
N ARG A 76 -1.13 6.58 -5.59
CA ARG A 76 -0.25 5.95 -6.60
C ARG A 76 -0.63 4.50 -6.94
N ASN A 77 -1.28 3.82 -6.00
CA ASN A 77 -1.80 2.45 -6.15
C ASN A 77 -3.32 2.41 -6.23
N TYR A 78 -3.98 3.55 -6.49
CA TYR A 78 -5.41 3.56 -6.68
C TYR A 78 -5.72 2.89 -8.02
N GLU A 79 -6.51 1.84 -7.94
CA GLU A 79 -7.04 1.11 -9.08
C GLU A 79 -8.22 1.93 -9.60
N GLU A 80 -8.06 2.53 -10.77
CA GLU A 80 -9.21 2.93 -11.55
C GLU A 80 -9.92 1.63 -11.92
N SER A 81 -11.16 1.44 -11.47
CA SER A 81 -11.98 0.27 -11.79
C SER A 81 -12.29 0.28 -13.30
N GLY A 82 -11.28 -0.05 -14.10
CA GLY A 82 -11.39 -0.38 -15.51
C GLY A 82 -11.71 -1.86 -15.62
N ASP A 83 -12.93 -2.14 -16.05
CA ASP A 83 -13.56 -3.43 -16.28
C ASP A 83 -13.57 -4.43 -15.11
N ASP A 84 -14.79 -4.59 -14.60
CA ASP A 84 -15.24 -5.59 -13.65
C ASP A 84 -15.14 -7.01 -14.27
N HIS A 85 -13.93 -7.56 -14.31
CA HIS A 85 -13.72 -8.98 -14.63
C HIS A 85 -13.59 -9.85 -13.38
N SER A 86 -14.21 -9.42 -12.28
CA SER A 86 -14.21 -10.22 -11.06
C SER A 86 -15.18 -11.41 -11.21
N HIS A 87 -14.65 -12.59 -11.52
CA HIS A 87 -15.42 -13.85 -11.54
C HIS A 87 -15.87 -14.29 -10.14
N SER A 88 -15.43 -13.62 -9.08
CA SER A 88 -15.86 -13.85 -7.71
C SER A 88 -17.11 -13.01 -7.40
N GLY A 89 -18.24 -13.64 -7.08
CA GLY A 89 -19.46 -12.94 -6.65
C GLY A 89 -19.36 -12.17 -5.31
N LEU A 90 -18.15 -11.95 -4.79
CA LEU A 90 -17.87 -11.26 -3.53
C LEU A 90 -17.19 -9.92 -3.80
N GLN A 91 -17.79 -8.83 -3.30
CA GLN A 91 -17.27 -7.45 -3.44
C GLN A 91 -15.85 -7.23 -2.87
N VAL A 92 -15.38 -8.10 -1.97
CA VAL A 92 -14.02 -8.00 -1.43
C VAL A 92 -12.95 -8.32 -2.47
N PHE A 93 -13.29 -9.11 -3.48
CA PHE A 93 -12.39 -9.56 -4.54
C PHE A 93 -12.64 -8.85 -5.88
N SER A 94 -13.53 -7.84 -5.92
CA SER A 94 -13.82 -7.09 -7.13
C SER A 94 -12.74 -6.08 -7.51
N ARG A 95 -11.78 -5.82 -6.61
CA ARG A 95 -10.64 -4.95 -6.87
C ARG A 95 -9.52 -5.72 -7.55
N ALA A 96 -9.43 -5.57 -8.87
CA ALA A 96 -8.30 -6.03 -9.65
C ALA A 96 -7.06 -5.21 -9.28
N GLY A 97 -5.95 -5.88 -8.97
CA GLY A 97 -4.67 -5.24 -8.67
C GLY A 97 -4.19 -4.27 -9.76
N LYS A 98 -3.08 -3.58 -9.53
CA LYS A 98 -2.28 -3.00 -10.63
C LYS A 98 -0.95 -3.75 -10.76
N PRO A 99 -0.60 -4.27 -11.94
CA PRO A 99 0.68 -4.94 -12.11
C PRO A 99 1.83 -3.95 -11.92
N LEU A 100 2.78 -4.31 -11.07
CA LEU A 100 4.02 -3.56 -10.92
C LEU A 100 4.88 -3.74 -12.19
N LEU A 101 5.41 -2.63 -12.74
CA LEU A 101 6.27 -2.60 -13.93
C LEU A 101 5.62 -3.08 -15.26
N GLY A 102 4.35 -2.74 -15.52
CA GLY A 102 3.77 -2.93 -16.86
C GLY A 102 3.60 -4.39 -17.30
N LYS A 103 3.63 -5.33 -16.35
CA LYS A 103 3.28 -6.73 -16.60
C LYS A 103 1.80 -6.84 -16.98
N LYS A 104 1.46 -7.84 -17.79
CA LYS A 104 0.07 -8.11 -18.20
C LYS A 104 -0.55 -9.18 -17.31
N TYR A 105 -1.87 -9.15 -17.24
CA TYR A 105 -2.66 -10.25 -16.70
C TYR A 105 -2.63 -11.42 -17.70
N GLU A 106 -2.41 -12.61 -17.17
CA GLU A 106 -2.68 -13.86 -17.89
C GLU A 106 -3.77 -14.62 -17.13
N GLU A 107 -4.80 -15.03 -17.86
CA GLU A 107 -5.84 -15.90 -17.33
C GLU A 107 -5.36 -17.35 -17.41
N LEU A 108 -5.47 -18.07 -16.29
CA LEU A 108 -5.17 -19.49 -16.23
C LEU A 108 -6.17 -20.28 -17.09
N THR A 109 -5.64 -21.22 -17.88
CA THR A 109 -6.46 -22.17 -18.63
C THR A 109 -7.22 -23.10 -17.67
N LEU A 110 -8.32 -23.71 -18.15
CA LEU A 110 -9.09 -24.67 -17.35
C LEU A 110 -8.25 -25.84 -16.82
N THR A 111 -7.26 -26.27 -17.60
CA THR A 111 -6.30 -27.32 -17.23
C THR A 111 -5.39 -26.88 -16.09
N GLU A 112 -4.87 -25.66 -16.13
CA GLU A 112 -4.02 -25.11 -15.07
C GLU A 112 -4.83 -24.88 -13.79
N TRP A 113 -6.08 -24.43 -13.91
CA TRP A 113 -7.01 -24.36 -12.78
C TRP A 113 -7.25 -25.72 -12.12
N ALA A 114 -7.46 -26.76 -12.92
CA ALA A 114 -7.63 -28.12 -12.40
C ALA A 114 -6.37 -28.62 -11.70
N GLN A 115 -5.18 -28.38 -12.28
CA GLN A 115 -3.90 -28.72 -11.67
C GLN A 115 -3.66 -27.97 -10.36
N ALA A 116 -3.89 -26.65 -10.33
CA ALA A 116 -3.74 -25.84 -9.14
C ALA A 116 -4.70 -26.30 -8.03
N ARG A 117 -5.95 -26.61 -8.39
CA ARG A 117 -6.94 -27.14 -7.44
C ARG A 117 -6.51 -28.50 -6.88
N MET A 118 -6.08 -29.44 -7.72
CA MET A 118 -5.62 -30.76 -7.28
C MET A 118 -4.39 -30.65 -6.37
N TYR A 119 -3.44 -29.77 -6.71
CA TYR A 119 -2.26 -29.54 -5.88
C TYR A 119 -2.63 -29.08 -4.47
N VAL A 120 -3.60 -28.15 -4.35
CA VAL A 120 -4.08 -27.68 -3.04
C VAL A 120 -4.75 -28.83 -2.27
N LEU A 121 -5.59 -29.63 -2.93
CA LEU A 121 -6.29 -30.74 -2.26
C LEU A 121 -5.34 -31.83 -1.73
N GLU A 122 -4.26 -32.13 -2.46
CA GLU A 122 -3.31 -33.19 -2.08
C GLU A 122 -2.29 -32.73 -1.01
N ASN A 123 -1.96 -31.43 -0.98
CA ASN A 123 -0.87 -30.90 -0.15
C ASN A 123 -1.33 -30.06 1.05
N CYS A 124 -2.63 -29.86 1.25
CA CYS A 124 -3.15 -29.14 2.42
C CYS A 124 -3.66 -30.13 3.48
N ASP A 125 -2.96 -30.21 4.61
CA ASP A 125 -3.27 -31.16 5.68
C ASP A 125 -4.67 -30.93 6.28
N GLU A 126 -5.13 -29.67 6.34
CA GLU A 126 -6.45 -29.29 6.85
C GLU A 126 -7.61 -29.75 5.96
N ILE A 127 -7.35 -29.99 4.67
CA ILE A 127 -8.39 -30.35 3.69
C ILE A 127 -8.52 -31.87 3.55
N ARG A 128 -7.52 -32.65 3.97
CA ARG A 128 -7.55 -34.12 3.89
C ARG A 128 -8.82 -34.74 4.49
N MET A 129 -9.33 -34.16 5.57
CA MET A 129 -10.54 -34.63 6.24
C MET A 129 -11.83 -34.51 5.41
N PHE A 130 -11.82 -33.75 4.31
CA PHE A 130 -12.96 -33.55 3.40
C PHE A 130 -12.78 -34.24 2.04
N VAL A 131 -11.66 -34.92 1.82
CA VAL A 131 -11.30 -35.59 0.54
C VAL A 131 -11.50 -37.11 0.62
N GLU A 132 -11.64 -37.68 1.83
CA GLU A 132 -12.16 -39.03 2.06
C GLU A 132 -13.69 -39.09 1.93
#